data_AF-A0A0C5Q554-F1
#
_entry.id   AF-A0A0C5Q554-F1
#
_cell.length_a   1.000
_cell.length_b   1.000
_cell.length_c   1.000
_cell.angle_alpha   90.00
_cell.angle_beta   90.00
_cell.angle_gamma   90.00
#
_symmetry.space_group_name_H-M   'P 1'
#
loop_
_entity.id
_entity.type
_entity.pdbx_description
1 polymer ?
#
loop_
_entity_poly.entity_id
_entity_poly.type
_entity_poly.pdbx_seq_one_letter_code
_entity_poly.pdbx_strand_id
1 'polypeptide(L)' 'DAADDPAVWVNPDDPAQSTIIVTDKLGGIAVYDLAGKQLQYRPDGRLNNVDLRP' A
#
# COMPACT_ATOMS: atom_id res chain seq x y z
N ASP A 1 -5.20 -1.67 15.68
CA ASP A 1 -6.15 -1.30 14.64
C ASP A 1 -5.57 -0.07 13.94
N ALA A 2 -4.96 -0.27 12.77
CA ALA A 2 -4.09 0.73 12.14
C ALA A 2 -4.11 0.69 10.61
N ALA A 3 -4.36 -0.48 10.00
CA ALA A 3 -4.60 -0.58 8.56
C ALA A 3 -6.11 -0.63 8.31
N ASP A 4 -6.65 0.35 7.57
CA ASP A 4 -8.09 0.39 7.24
C ASP A 4 -8.35 -0.08 5.81
N ASP A 5 -7.73 0.58 4.83
CA ASP A 5 -8.11 0.41 3.43
C ASP A 5 -6.90 0.03 2.59
N PRO A 6 -6.82 -1.21 2.08
CA PRO A 6 -5.83 -1.58 1.08
C PRO A 6 -6.28 -1.17 -0.33
N ALA A 7 -5.36 -0.63 -1.11
CA ALA A 7 -5.46 -0.54 -2.57
C ALA A 7 -4.46 -1.50 -3.23
N VAL A 8 -4.86 -2.15 -4.32
CA VAL A 8 -3.98 -3.03 -5.10
C VAL A 8 -3.63 -2.33 -6.40
N TRP A 9 -2.35 -2.02 -6.58
CA TRP A 9 -1.84 -1.57 -7.86
C TRP A 9 -1.45 -2.80 -8.68
N VAL A 10 -2.09 -2.96 -9.84
CA VAL A 10 -1.79 -4.04 -10.78
C VAL A 10 -0.74 -3.56 -11.76
N ASN A 11 0.41 -4.25 -11.76
CA ASN A 11 1.44 -3.99 -12.74
C ASN A 11 0.94 -4.44 -14.13
N PRO A 12 0.90 -3.56 -15.14
CA PRO A 12 0.37 -3.89 -16.47
C PRO A 12 1.26 -4.83 -17.28
N ASP A 13 2.57 -4.86 -17.01
CA ASP A 13 3.54 -5.67 -17.75
C ASP A 13 3.74 -7.06 -17.12
N ASP A 14 3.68 -7.14 -15.79
CA ASP A 14 3.82 -8.39 -15.05
C ASP A 14 2.96 -8.39 -13.77
N PRO A 15 1.78 -9.04 -13.80
CA PRO A 15 0.87 -9.08 -12.65
C PRO A 15 1.50 -9.67 -11.37
N ALA A 16 2.54 -10.50 -11.47
CA ALA A 16 3.23 -11.05 -10.29
C ALA A 16 4.03 -10.00 -9.53
N GLN A 17 4.36 -8.87 -10.17
CA GLN A 17 5.04 -7.71 -9.58
C GLN A 17 4.05 -6.61 -9.12
N SER A 18 2.77 -6.93 -9.00
CA SER A 18 1.77 -6.04 -8.41
C SER A 18 2.06 -5.76 -6.94
N THR A 19 1.55 -4.64 -6.42
CA THR A 19 1.83 -4.22 -5.05
C THR A 19 0.55 -3.93 -4.29
N ILE A 20 0.57 -4.22 -2.99
CA ILE A 20 -0.47 -3.85 -2.05
C ILE A 20 -0.03 -2.57 -1.35
N ILE A 21 -0.90 -1.56 -1.36
CA ILE A 21 -0.65 -0.26 -0.75
C ILE A 21 -1.65 -0.10 0.38
N VAL A 22 -1.16 0.18 1.58
CA VAL A 22 -2.00 0.31 2.78
C VAL A 22 -1.65 1.58 3.53
N THR A 23 -2.66 2.20 4.11
CA THR A 23 -2.45 3.25 5.11
C THR A 23 -2.15 2.62 6.46
N ASP A 24 -1.18 3.20 7.16
CA ASP A 24 -1.02 3.05 8.59
C ASP A 24 -1.55 4.34 9.23
N LYS A 25 -2.77 4.28 9.77
CA LYS A 25 -3.49 5.42 10.36
C LYS A 25 -2.71 6.19 11.40
N LEU A 26 -1.73 5.53 12.03
CA LEU A 26 -0.95 6.11 13.10
C LEU A 26 0.40 6.64 12.62
N GLY A 27 0.85 6.25 11.41
CA GLY A 27 2.24 6.42 11.04
C GLY A 27 2.54 6.81 9.58
N GLY A 28 1.71 6.44 8.60
CA GLY A 28 1.97 6.79 7.20
C GLY A 28 1.38 5.84 6.17
N ILE A 29 2.16 5.53 5.13
CA ILE A 29 1.76 4.62 4.04
C ILE A 29 2.84 3.56 3.81
N ALA A 30 2.39 2.32 3.62
CA ALA A 30 3.24 1.16 3.42
C ALA A 30 2.95 0.50 2.06
N VAL A 31 3.98 -0.02 1.42
CA VAL A 31 3.90 -0.77 0.17
C VAL A 31 4.46 -2.16 0.41
N TYR A 32 3.70 -3.17 -0.01
CA TYR A 32 4.06 -4.58 0.10
C TYR A 32 4.03 -5.26 -1.28
N ASP A 33 4.84 -6.29 -1.44
CA ASP A 33 4.65 -7.24 -2.53
C ASP A 33 3.47 -8.20 -2.24
N LEU A 34 3.11 -9.03 -3.23
CA LEU A 34 2.03 -10.01 -3.09
C LEU A 34 2.33 -11.13 -2.07
N ALA A 35 3.58 -11.28 -1.66
CA ALA A 35 3.98 -12.22 -0.60
C ALA A 35 3.92 -11.58 0.81
N GLY A 36 3.54 -10.30 0.91
CA GLY A 36 3.44 -9.56 2.17
C GLY A 36 4.77 -9.02 2.69
N LYS A 37 5.84 -9.03 1.88
CA LYS A 37 7.10 -8.38 2.25
C LYS A 37 6.98 -6.87 2.03
N GLN A 38 7.33 -6.10 3.05
CA GLN A 38 7.36 -4.64 2.94
C GLN A 38 8.47 -4.21 1.97
N LEU A 39 8.08 -3.53 0.90
CA LEU A 39 8.98 -2.93 -0.07
C LEU A 39 9.37 -1.51 0.34
N GLN A 40 8.42 -0.77 0.91
CA GLN A 40 8.63 0.63 1.29
C GLN A 40 7.69 1.05 2.43
N TYR A 41 8.16 2.03 3.21
CA TYR A 41 7.33 2.79 4.15
C TYR A 41 7.64 4.28 4.04
N ARG A 42 6.60 5.11 4.12
CA ARG A 42 6.70 6.57 4.19
C ARG A 42 5.95 7.09 5.40
N PRO A 43 6.64 7.69 6.39
CA PRO A 43 6.02 8.14 7.63
C PRO A 43 5.34 9.50 7.48
N ASP A 44 4.42 9.64 6.53
CA ASP A 44 3.82 10.93 6.13
C ASP A 44 2.62 11.33 7.02
N GLY A 45 2.52 10.77 8.23
CA GLY A 45 1.51 11.12 9.23
C GLY A 45 0.23 10.28 9.16
N ARG A 46 -0.88 10.85 9.64
CA ARG A 46 -2.15 10.12 9.81
C ARG A 46 -2.96 10.06 8.52
N LEU A 47 -2.61 9.15 7.64
CA LEU A 47 -3.36 8.86 6.42
C LEU A 47 -4.51 7.91 6.74
N ASN A 48 -5.72 8.20 6.26
CA ASN A 48 -6.88 7.37 6.55
C ASN A 48 -7.11 6.31 5.46
N ASN A 49 -7.36 6.76 4.22
CA ASN A 49 -7.73 5.90 3.10
C ASN A 49 -6.75 6.11 1.95
N VAL A 50 -6.59 5.08 1.11
CA VAL A 50 -5.82 5.16 -0.13
C VAL A 50 -6.68 4.68 -1.29
N ASP A 51 -6.50 5.31 -2.46
CA ASP A 51 -7.13 4.93 -3.72
C ASP A 51 -6.11 5.13 -4.86
N LEU A 52 -6.34 4.46 -5.98
CA LEU A 52 -5.49 4.51 -7.17
C LEU A 52 -6.24 5.12 -8.35
N ARG A 53 -5.52 5.84 -9.20
CA ARG A 53 -6.04 6.37 -10.47
C ARG A 53 -5.16 5.89 -11.63
N PRO A 54 -5.77 5.50 -12.77
CA PRO A 54 -5.03 5.10 -13.97
C PRO A 54 -4.29 6.27 -14.63
#